data_AF-A0A109W3Y4-F1
#
_entry.id   AF-A0A109W3Y4-F1
#
_cell.length_a   1.000
_cell.length_b   1.000
_cell.length_c   1.000
_cell.angle_alpha   90.00
_cell.angle_beta   90.00
_cell.angle_gamma   90.00
#
_symmetry.space_group_name_H-M   'P 1'
#
loop_
_entity.id
_entity.type
_entity.pdbx_description
1 polymer ?
#
loop_
_entity_poly.entity_id
_entity_poly.type
_entity_poly.pdbx_seq_one_letter_code
_entity_poly.pdbx_strand_id
1 'polypeptide(L)'
;MTQTEAALDLNVQSTLPSLAFNYEGLKAWATDVTAKYTDLVVTEESVPDIKKDMARINATRAALEEARKKAVKNVSAPIEAFQQQAKEITGIFTRAYAALSEQVKGIEARQREDRKTSVQAMIAEAFAARPALAPFDISIRDEWLNVRASKKGIREAIAGIIESRVREEAEQKRLEQARQERTLAIENHVKDLNARHGLELSLARFMTPDLCSLDTPLDESFKAINAAFATEQTRLDAAQPQAIRTVSSAPVVPQASRTVTAASVPPETAPTASSGQEIRLMLMLSYPPDKEASIQIAISQLKELCTSCGVRKI
;
A
#
# COMPACT_ATOMS: atom_id res chain seq x y z
N MET A 1 -9.14 -32.80 35.25
CA MET A 1 -10.37 -32.55 36.03
C MET A 1 -11.52 -32.58 35.05
N THR A 2 -12.19 -33.72 34.94
CA THR A 2 -13.38 -33.93 34.11
C THR A 2 -14.56 -33.27 34.82
N GLN A 3 -14.99 -32.10 34.34
CA GLN A 3 -16.23 -31.49 34.79
C GLN A 3 -17.36 -32.13 33.97
N THR A 4 -18.19 -32.91 34.66
CA THR A 4 -19.43 -33.45 34.14
C THR A 4 -20.32 -32.28 33.77
N GLU A 5 -20.43 -32.01 32.47
CA GLU A 5 -21.34 -31.02 31.90
C GLU A 5 -22.76 -31.56 32.09
N ALA A 6 -23.43 -31.12 33.17
CA ALA A 6 -24.84 -31.36 33.37
C ALA A 6 -25.57 -30.71 32.20
N ALA A 7 -26.08 -31.53 31.28
CA ALA A 7 -26.89 -31.07 30.17
C ALA A 7 -28.05 -30.23 30.72
N LEU A 8 -28.00 -28.94 30.44
CA LEU A 8 -29.00 -27.97 30.87
C LEU A 8 -30.30 -28.29 30.12
N ASP A 9 -31.27 -28.88 30.81
CA ASP A 9 -32.58 -29.19 30.24
C ASP A 9 -33.35 -27.87 30.03
N LEU A 10 -33.28 -27.33 28.81
CA LEU A 10 -34.02 -26.13 28.37
C LEU A 10 -35.49 -26.47 28.11
N ASN A 11 -36.20 -26.99 29.12
CA ASN A 11 -37.63 -27.24 29.01
C ASN A 11 -38.42 -25.94 29.23
N VAL A 12 -38.47 -25.08 28.20
CA VAL A 12 -39.32 -23.88 28.18
C VAL A 12 -40.74 -24.31 27.78
N GLN A 13 -41.59 -24.63 28.76
CA GLN A 13 -43.01 -24.85 28.51
C GLN A 13 -43.74 -23.52 28.39
N SER A 14 -43.99 -23.06 27.16
CA SER A 14 -44.86 -21.89 26.92
C SER A 14 -46.29 -22.34 26.62
N THR A 15 -47.16 -22.36 27.62
CA THR A 15 -48.61 -22.32 27.36
C THR A 15 -48.99 -20.89 26.98
N LEU A 16 -49.55 -20.69 25.78
CA LEU A 16 -50.02 -19.39 25.29
C LEU A 16 -50.97 -18.76 26.33
N PRO A 17 -50.73 -17.51 26.78
CA PRO A 17 -51.68 -16.82 27.64
C PRO A 17 -52.97 -16.55 26.85
N SER A 18 -54.02 -17.30 27.15
CA SER A 18 -55.37 -17.10 26.61
C SER A 18 -56.07 -15.98 27.36
N LEU A 19 -56.46 -14.92 26.65
CA LEU A 19 -57.28 -13.84 27.21
C LEU A 19 -58.75 -14.12 26.92
N ALA A 20 -59.44 -14.78 27.84
CA ALA A 20 -60.87 -15.02 27.76
C ALA A 20 -61.64 -13.83 28.35
N PHE A 21 -62.56 -13.26 27.59
CA PHE A 21 -63.56 -12.31 28.09
C PHE A 21 -64.91 -12.56 27.41
N ASN A 22 -66.00 -12.16 28.08
CA ASN A 22 -67.37 -12.40 27.59
C ASN A 22 -67.72 -11.46 26.42
N TYR A 23 -67.11 -11.69 25.27
CA TYR A 23 -67.25 -10.84 24.08
C TYR A 23 -68.70 -10.76 23.59
N GLU A 24 -69.36 -11.92 23.39
CA GLU A 24 -70.73 -11.98 22.87
C GLU A 24 -71.75 -11.33 23.83
N GLY A 25 -71.63 -11.57 25.14
CA GLY A 25 -72.51 -10.95 26.13
C GLY A 25 -72.29 -9.44 26.27
N LEU A 26 -71.04 -8.98 26.27
CA LEU A 26 -70.73 -7.53 26.33
C LEU A 26 -71.18 -6.80 25.06
N LYS A 27 -71.05 -7.44 23.89
CA LYS A 27 -71.51 -6.90 22.62
C LYS A 27 -73.03 -6.78 22.57
N ALA A 28 -73.75 -7.85 22.94
CA ALA A 28 -75.21 -7.84 22.99
C ALA A 28 -75.74 -6.77 23.95
N TRP A 29 -75.17 -6.66 25.15
CA TRP A 29 -75.53 -5.63 26.12
C TRP A 29 -75.23 -4.21 25.61
N ALA A 30 -74.07 -3.98 25.00
CA ALA A 30 -73.72 -2.68 24.45
C ALA A 30 -74.65 -2.27 23.30
N THR A 31 -75.03 -3.21 22.42
CA THR A 31 -76.01 -2.98 21.35
C THR A 31 -77.39 -2.67 21.91
N ASP A 32 -77.85 -3.39 22.93
CA ASP A 32 -79.17 -3.18 23.54
C ASP A 32 -79.27 -1.82 24.26
N VAL A 33 -78.24 -1.47 25.05
CA VAL A 33 -78.19 -0.18 25.75
C VAL A 33 -78.15 0.99 24.78
N THR A 34 -77.54 0.82 23.61
CA THR A 34 -77.39 1.89 22.61
C THR A 34 -78.55 1.97 21.62
N ALA A 35 -79.33 0.90 21.45
CA ALA A 35 -80.41 0.79 20.46
C ALA A 35 -81.47 1.88 20.59
N LYS A 36 -81.84 2.26 21.82
CA LYS A 36 -82.85 3.29 22.09
C LYS A 36 -82.42 4.72 21.71
N TYR A 37 -81.16 4.93 21.33
CA TYR A 37 -80.65 6.24 20.90
C TYR A 37 -80.46 6.33 19.38
N THR A 38 -80.58 5.23 18.63
CA THR A 38 -80.30 5.17 17.18
C THR A 38 -81.28 6.01 16.36
N ASP A 39 -82.56 6.09 16.77
CA ASP A 39 -83.64 6.81 16.08
C ASP A 39 -84.25 7.95 16.94
N LEU A 40 -83.57 8.38 18.00
CA LEU A 40 -84.10 9.35 18.96
C LEU A 40 -83.98 10.81 18.46
N VAL A 41 -85.11 11.49 18.27
CA VAL A 41 -85.16 12.93 17.98
C VAL A 41 -85.09 13.72 19.30
N VAL A 42 -83.99 14.45 19.50
CA VAL A 42 -83.74 15.21 20.73
C VAL A 42 -84.63 16.45 20.79
N THR A 43 -85.46 16.56 21.84
CA THR A 43 -86.27 17.75 22.16
C THR A 43 -85.62 18.55 23.29
N GLU A 44 -85.90 19.87 23.40
CA GLU A 44 -85.28 20.73 24.43
C GLU A 44 -85.46 20.22 25.87
N GLU A 45 -86.61 19.59 26.15
CA GLU A 45 -86.92 19.03 27.47
C GLU A 45 -86.14 17.75 27.82
N SER A 46 -85.68 16.99 26.80
CA SER A 46 -84.96 15.71 26.98
C SER A 46 -83.43 15.85 27.06
N VAL A 47 -82.90 17.05 26.78
CA VAL A 47 -81.46 17.36 26.78
C VAL A 47 -80.75 16.99 28.09
N PRO A 48 -81.30 17.26 29.30
CA PRO A 48 -80.62 16.95 30.55
C PRO A 48 -80.39 15.45 30.75
N ASP A 49 -81.36 14.61 30.37
CA ASP A 49 -81.29 13.17 30.57
C ASP A 49 -80.44 12.49 29.49
N ILE A 50 -80.50 12.97 28.25
CA ILE A 50 -79.60 12.52 27.17
C ILE A 50 -78.14 12.82 27.53
N LYS A 51 -77.85 13.97 28.14
CA LYS A 51 -76.49 14.29 28.61
C LYS A 51 -75.99 13.31 29.69
N LYS A 52 -76.85 12.87 30.61
CA LYS A 52 -76.50 11.84 31.62
C LYS A 52 -76.20 10.50 30.95
N ASP A 53 -77.00 10.13 29.96
CA ASP A 53 -76.82 8.90 29.20
C ASP A 53 -75.53 8.92 28.36
N MET A 54 -75.21 10.03 27.70
CA MET A 54 -73.93 10.24 27.02
C MET A 54 -72.75 10.09 27.99
N ALA A 55 -72.85 10.68 29.19
CA ALA A 55 -71.82 10.57 30.21
C ALA A 55 -71.63 9.11 30.67
N ARG A 56 -72.73 8.36 30.85
CA ARG A 56 -72.70 6.94 31.22
C ARG A 56 -72.10 6.06 30.12
N ILE A 57 -72.44 6.30 28.85
CA ILE A 57 -71.86 5.58 27.70
C ILE A 57 -70.35 5.85 27.64
N ASN A 58 -69.93 7.11 27.77
CA ASN A 58 -68.51 7.46 27.77
C ASN A 58 -67.75 6.86 28.94
N ALA A 59 -68.33 6.84 30.14
CA ALA A 59 -67.73 6.20 31.32
C ALA A 59 -67.58 4.68 31.13
N THR A 60 -68.59 4.03 30.55
CA THR A 60 -68.56 2.59 30.24
C THR A 60 -67.49 2.26 29.19
N ARG A 61 -67.42 3.05 28.12
CA ARG A 61 -66.37 2.93 27.09
C ARG A 61 -64.97 3.09 27.70
N ALA A 62 -64.78 4.10 28.55
CA ALA A 62 -63.51 4.33 29.22
C ALA A 62 -63.11 3.15 30.14
N ALA A 63 -64.06 2.59 30.89
CA ALA A 63 -63.82 1.43 31.74
C ALA A 63 -63.42 0.18 30.94
N LEU A 64 -64.03 -0.05 29.76
CA LEU A 64 -63.67 -1.15 28.87
C LEU A 64 -62.26 -0.99 28.30
N GLU A 65 -61.88 0.22 27.89
CA GLU A 65 -60.52 0.48 27.41
C GLU A 65 -59.46 0.34 28.50
N GLU A 66 -59.75 0.80 29.72
CA GLU A 66 -58.84 0.59 30.85
C GLU A 66 -58.71 -0.89 31.22
N ALA A 67 -59.80 -1.66 31.16
CA ALA A 67 -59.75 -3.11 31.34
C ALA A 67 -58.90 -3.80 30.26
N ARG A 68 -59.05 -3.40 28.99
CA ARG A 68 -58.22 -3.89 27.87
C ARG A 68 -56.73 -3.59 28.10
N LYS A 69 -56.38 -2.35 28.44
CA LYS A 69 -54.99 -1.94 28.70
C LYS A 69 -54.37 -2.72 29.86
N LYS A 70 -55.10 -2.89 30.97
CA LYS A 70 -54.66 -3.69 32.13
C LYS A 70 -54.44 -5.14 31.76
N ALA A 71 -55.36 -5.75 31.01
CA ALA A 71 -55.23 -7.13 30.55
C ALA A 71 -53.99 -7.34 29.67
N VAL A 72 -53.76 -6.44 28.69
CA VAL A 72 -52.55 -6.48 27.83
C VAL A 72 -51.28 -6.34 28.67
N LYS A 73 -51.25 -5.39 29.62
CA LYS A 73 -50.09 -5.19 30.51
C LYS A 73 -49.81 -6.40 31.40
N ASN A 74 -50.86 -7.02 31.94
CA ASN A 74 -50.71 -8.20 32.81
C ASN A 74 -50.16 -9.41 32.05
N VAL A 75 -50.48 -9.54 30.76
CA VAL A 75 -49.95 -10.61 29.91
C VAL A 75 -48.54 -10.29 29.40
N SER A 76 -48.24 -9.02 29.09
CA SER A 76 -46.91 -8.61 28.60
C SER A 76 -45.85 -8.62 29.70
N ALA A 77 -46.19 -8.28 30.95
CA ALA A 77 -45.22 -8.18 32.04
C ALA A 77 -44.46 -9.50 32.34
N PRO A 78 -45.09 -10.69 32.39
CA PRO A 78 -44.36 -11.96 32.53
C PRO A 78 -43.46 -12.27 31.33
N ILE A 79 -43.88 -11.89 30.11
CA ILE A 79 -43.10 -12.09 28.88
C ILE A 79 -41.86 -11.20 28.91
N GLU A 80 -42.00 -9.94 29.27
CA GLU A 80 -40.90 -8.98 29.42
C GLU A 80 -39.92 -9.43 30.51
N ALA A 81 -40.43 -9.92 31.65
CA ALA A 81 -39.61 -10.47 32.73
C ALA A 81 -38.81 -11.71 32.27
N PHE A 82 -39.44 -12.65 31.56
CA PHE A 82 -38.75 -13.81 30.98
C PHE A 82 -37.69 -13.39 29.96
N GLN A 83 -38.00 -12.45 29.06
CA GLN A 83 -37.02 -11.92 28.10
C GLN A 83 -35.83 -11.29 28.81
N GLN A 84 -36.05 -10.56 29.90
CA GLN A 84 -34.98 -9.94 30.68
C GLN A 84 -34.11 -11.00 31.37
N GLN A 85 -34.72 -12.02 31.98
CA GLN A 85 -34.01 -13.15 32.59
C GLN A 85 -33.19 -13.93 31.56
N ALA A 86 -33.76 -14.22 30.38
CA ALA A 86 -33.05 -14.90 29.29
C ALA A 86 -31.87 -14.06 28.76
N LYS A 87 -32.05 -12.74 28.63
CA LYS A 87 -30.97 -11.80 28.26
C LYS A 87 -29.87 -11.76 29.32
N GLU A 88 -30.23 -11.76 30.60
CA GLU A 88 -29.26 -11.79 31.70
C GLU A 88 -28.41 -13.06 31.66
N ILE A 89 -29.06 -14.23 31.52
CA ILE A 89 -28.40 -15.54 31.40
C ILE A 89 -27.47 -15.55 30.17
N THR A 90 -27.96 -15.13 29.02
CA THR A 90 -27.15 -15.02 27.79
C THR A 90 -25.95 -14.07 28.00
N GLY A 91 -26.18 -12.95 28.69
CA GLY A 91 -25.13 -11.98 29.01
C GLY A 91 -24.03 -12.54 29.91
N ILE A 92 -24.33 -13.49 30.80
CA ILE A 92 -23.31 -14.19 31.60
C ILE A 92 -22.36 -14.97 30.68
N PHE A 93 -22.90 -15.76 29.75
CA PHE A 93 -22.10 -16.53 28.79
C PHE A 93 -21.27 -15.62 27.88
N THR A 94 -21.87 -14.55 27.35
CA THR A 94 -21.15 -13.59 26.49
C THR A 94 -19.96 -12.96 27.21
N ARG A 95 -20.15 -12.54 28.48
CA ARG A 95 -19.05 -11.95 29.28
C ARG A 95 -17.95 -12.97 29.57
N ALA A 96 -18.31 -14.20 29.94
CA ALA A 96 -17.35 -15.27 30.19
C ALA A 96 -16.52 -15.59 28.93
N TYR A 97 -17.18 -15.72 27.78
CA TYR A 97 -16.50 -15.95 26.51
C TYR A 97 -15.55 -14.81 26.14
N ALA A 98 -15.99 -13.55 26.27
CA ALA A 98 -15.15 -12.40 25.97
C ALA A 98 -13.90 -12.34 26.87
N ALA A 99 -14.06 -12.61 28.16
CA ALA A 99 -12.94 -12.65 29.11
C ALA A 99 -11.93 -13.77 28.77
N LEU A 100 -12.41 -14.96 28.40
CA LEU A 100 -11.54 -16.07 27.97
C LEU A 100 -10.83 -15.75 26.64
N SER A 101 -11.54 -15.20 25.67
CA SER A 101 -10.98 -14.82 24.37
C SER A 101 -9.85 -13.80 24.53
N GLU A 102 -10.02 -12.81 25.40
CA GLU A 102 -8.98 -11.81 25.67
C GLU A 102 -7.75 -12.42 26.34
N GLN A 103 -7.94 -13.32 27.31
CA GLN A 103 -6.83 -14.04 27.94
C GLN A 103 -6.07 -14.90 26.93
N VAL A 104 -6.76 -15.60 26.03
CA VAL A 104 -6.12 -16.39 24.97
C VAL A 104 -5.30 -15.49 24.04
N LYS A 105 -5.87 -14.38 23.57
CA LYS A 105 -5.14 -13.40 22.74
C LYS A 105 -3.89 -12.87 23.43
N GLY A 106 -3.99 -12.53 24.73
CA GLY A 106 -2.85 -12.07 25.51
C GLY A 106 -1.73 -13.11 25.61
N ILE A 107 -2.09 -14.39 25.80
CA ILE A 107 -1.13 -15.50 25.84
C ILE A 107 -0.50 -15.72 24.46
N GLU A 108 -1.29 -15.74 23.38
CA GLU A 108 -0.79 -15.93 22.01
C GLU A 108 0.15 -14.79 21.59
N ALA A 109 -0.19 -13.55 21.93
CA ALA A 109 0.67 -12.39 21.69
C ALA A 109 2.01 -12.51 22.44
N ARG A 110 1.97 -12.92 23.71
CA ARG A 110 3.19 -13.15 24.50
C ARG A 110 4.05 -14.27 23.91
N GLN A 111 3.45 -15.41 23.55
CA GLN A 111 4.18 -16.52 22.92
C GLN A 111 4.82 -16.09 21.59
N ARG A 112 4.14 -15.23 20.83
CA ARG A 112 4.66 -14.68 19.57
C ARG A 112 5.88 -13.80 19.81
N GLU A 113 5.85 -12.93 20.83
CA GLU A 113 6.99 -12.08 21.18
C GLU A 113 8.16 -12.89 21.76
N ASP A 114 7.89 -13.88 22.61
CA ASP A 114 8.91 -14.81 23.13
C ASP A 114 9.60 -15.56 21.97
N ARG A 115 8.83 -15.98 20.96
CA ARG A 115 9.37 -16.59 19.73
C ARG A 115 10.20 -15.61 18.93
N LYS A 116 9.74 -14.39 18.75
CA LYS A 116 10.50 -13.34 18.06
C LYS A 116 11.85 -13.10 18.74
N THR A 117 11.86 -13.01 20.06
CA THR A 117 13.08 -12.91 20.87
C THR A 117 13.97 -14.14 20.66
N SER A 118 13.40 -15.35 20.65
CA SER A 118 14.15 -16.57 20.37
C SER A 118 14.74 -16.60 18.96
N VAL A 119 14.05 -16.08 17.95
CA VAL A 119 14.55 -15.98 16.57
C VAL A 119 15.67 -14.95 16.48
N GLN A 120 15.52 -13.79 17.13
CA GLN A 120 16.59 -12.79 17.22
C GLN A 120 17.86 -13.38 17.86
N ALA A 121 17.71 -14.18 18.91
CA ALA A 121 18.82 -14.89 19.52
C ALA A 121 19.47 -15.89 18.56
N MET A 122 18.69 -16.63 17.75
CA MET A 122 19.24 -17.54 16.73
C MET A 122 19.98 -16.78 15.61
N ILE A 123 19.50 -15.61 15.21
CA ILE A 123 20.19 -14.74 14.25
C ILE A 123 21.53 -14.28 14.83
N ALA A 124 21.53 -13.78 16.07
CA ALA A 124 22.74 -13.35 16.77
C ALA A 124 23.75 -14.50 16.91
N GLU A 125 23.29 -15.70 17.28
CA GLU A 125 24.11 -16.91 17.36
C GLU A 125 24.71 -17.28 15.99
N ALA A 126 23.93 -17.17 14.91
CA ALA A 126 24.40 -17.47 13.55
C ALA A 126 25.48 -16.50 13.07
N PHE A 127 25.44 -15.22 13.47
CA PHE A 127 26.50 -14.25 13.22
C PHE A 127 27.70 -14.44 14.15
N ALA A 128 27.48 -14.75 15.43
CA ALA A 128 28.56 -15.02 16.37
C ALA A 128 29.42 -16.23 15.95
N ALA A 129 28.81 -17.24 15.32
CA ALA A 129 29.52 -18.36 14.72
C ALA A 129 30.38 -17.97 13.50
N ARG A 130 30.24 -16.75 12.97
CA ARG A 130 30.92 -16.23 11.77
C ARG A 130 31.52 -14.83 12.06
N PRO A 131 32.54 -14.72 12.93
CA PRO A 131 33.07 -13.42 13.36
C PRO A 131 33.72 -12.59 12.23
N ALA A 132 34.13 -13.22 11.13
CA ALA A 132 34.66 -12.54 9.95
C ALA A 132 33.58 -11.87 9.08
N LEU A 133 32.30 -12.17 9.32
CA LEU A 133 31.17 -11.61 8.60
C LEU A 133 30.60 -10.42 9.37
N ALA A 134 30.54 -9.26 8.73
CA ALA A 134 29.86 -8.10 9.29
C ALA A 134 28.35 -8.42 9.46
N PRO A 135 27.76 -8.21 10.64
CA PRO A 135 26.33 -8.41 10.82
C PRO A 135 25.53 -7.51 9.88
N PHE A 136 24.47 -8.08 9.31
CA PHE A 136 23.52 -7.36 8.48
C PHE A 136 22.09 -7.72 8.91
N ASP A 137 21.12 -6.89 8.52
CA ASP A 137 19.74 -7.06 8.94
C ASP A 137 19.08 -8.26 8.25
N ILE A 138 18.48 -9.15 9.04
CA ILE A 138 17.70 -10.29 8.58
C ILE A 138 16.26 -10.09 9.05
N SER A 139 15.39 -9.73 8.10
CA SER A 139 13.96 -9.57 8.38
C SER A 139 13.35 -10.86 8.92
N ILE A 140 12.80 -10.80 10.14
CA ILE A 140 12.10 -11.93 10.76
C ILE A 140 10.81 -12.17 10.00
N ARG A 141 10.67 -13.37 9.45
CA ARG A 141 9.48 -13.75 8.69
C ARG A 141 8.35 -14.17 9.62
N ASP A 142 7.12 -13.86 9.23
CA ASP A 142 5.92 -14.14 10.03
C ASP A 142 5.76 -15.63 10.32
N GLU A 143 6.12 -16.47 9.35
CA GLU A 143 5.98 -17.92 9.48
C GLU A 143 6.88 -18.50 10.57
N TRP A 144 7.97 -17.83 10.92
CA TRP A 144 8.88 -18.26 11.99
C TRP A 144 8.30 -18.02 13.39
N LEU A 145 7.34 -17.11 13.51
CA LEU A 145 6.66 -16.80 14.76
C LEU A 145 5.50 -17.77 15.05
N ASN A 146 5.10 -18.59 14.07
CA ASN A 146 4.01 -19.54 14.19
C ASN A 146 4.35 -20.72 15.10
N VAL A 147 3.36 -21.22 15.85
CA VAL A 147 3.56 -22.29 16.84
C VAL A 147 4.23 -23.54 16.26
N ARG A 148 3.88 -23.87 15.01
CA ARG A 148 4.33 -25.07 14.27
C ARG A 148 5.74 -24.94 13.68
N ALA A 149 6.30 -23.73 13.61
CA ALA A 149 7.64 -23.54 13.08
C ALA A 149 8.68 -24.20 14.00
N SER A 150 9.53 -25.05 13.41
CA SER A 150 10.57 -25.75 14.17
C SER A 150 11.82 -24.88 14.30
N LYS A 151 12.46 -24.91 15.49
CA LYS A 151 13.71 -24.17 15.73
C LYS A 151 14.81 -24.56 14.73
N LYS A 152 14.87 -25.84 14.34
CA LYS A 152 15.81 -26.36 13.34
C LYS A 152 15.59 -25.72 11.97
N GLY A 153 14.34 -25.75 11.46
CA GLY A 153 14.03 -25.16 10.15
C GLY A 153 14.29 -23.65 10.11
N ILE A 154 14.04 -22.94 11.21
CA ILE A 154 14.37 -21.51 11.32
C ILE A 154 15.89 -21.29 11.23
N ARG A 155 16.70 -22.07 11.95
CA ARG A 155 18.17 -21.97 11.89
C ARG A 155 18.71 -22.25 10.49
N GLU A 156 18.19 -23.27 9.81
CA GLU A 156 18.57 -23.60 8.43
C GLU A 156 18.20 -22.46 7.47
N ALA A 157 17.01 -21.88 7.61
CA ALA A 157 16.59 -20.74 6.81
C ALA A 157 17.47 -19.51 7.04
N ILE A 158 17.82 -19.20 8.29
CA ILE A 158 18.76 -18.11 8.64
C ILE A 158 20.13 -18.37 8.01
N ALA A 159 20.67 -19.59 8.14
CA ALA A 159 21.96 -19.95 7.54
C ALA A 159 21.95 -19.79 6.02
N GLY A 160 20.88 -20.24 5.35
CA GLY A 160 20.74 -20.10 3.90
C GLY A 160 20.68 -18.64 3.43
N ILE A 161 20.04 -17.75 4.20
CA ILE A 161 20.04 -16.30 3.93
C ILE A 161 21.47 -15.74 4.02
N ILE A 162 22.20 -16.10 5.09
CA ILE A 162 23.58 -15.69 5.28
C ILE A 162 24.47 -16.15 4.12
N GLU A 163 24.35 -17.41 3.73
CA GLU A 163 25.14 -17.98 2.65
C GLU A 163 24.81 -17.41 1.27
N SER A 164 23.56 -17.03 1.01
CA SER A 164 23.21 -16.29 -0.21
C SER A 164 23.90 -14.94 -0.25
N ARG A 165 23.82 -14.18 0.85
CA ARG A 165 24.41 -12.85 0.93
C ARG A 165 25.92 -12.87 0.78
N VAL A 166 26.59 -13.83 1.42
CA VAL A 166 28.04 -14.01 1.29
C VAL A 166 28.43 -14.34 -0.16
N ARG A 167 27.66 -15.21 -0.85
CA ARG A 167 27.93 -15.53 -2.26
C ARG A 167 27.73 -14.32 -3.17
N GLU A 168 26.65 -13.56 -2.96
CA GLU A 168 26.38 -12.34 -3.71
C GLU A 168 27.51 -11.32 -3.56
N GLU A 169 27.98 -11.08 -2.33
CA GLU A 169 29.10 -10.17 -2.07
C GLU A 169 30.43 -10.66 -2.67
N ALA A 170 30.68 -11.97 -2.63
CA ALA A 170 31.87 -12.57 -3.25
C ALA A 170 31.84 -12.42 -4.79
N GLU A 171 30.70 -12.68 -5.43
CA GLU A 171 30.53 -12.47 -6.87
C GLU A 171 30.71 -11.01 -7.25
N GLN A 172 30.14 -10.08 -6.47
CA GLN A 172 30.32 -8.63 -6.72
C GLN A 172 31.80 -8.23 -6.62
N LYS A 173 32.52 -8.68 -5.59
CA LYS A 173 33.95 -8.42 -5.46
C LYS A 173 34.75 -9.00 -6.63
N ARG A 174 34.42 -10.21 -7.09
CA ARG A 174 35.08 -10.81 -8.26
C ARG A 174 34.85 -9.99 -9.52
N LEU A 175 33.61 -9.54 -9.74
CA LEU A 175 33.27 -8.69 -10.89
C LEU A 175 33.98 -7.34 -10.82
N GLU A 176 34.05 -6.73 -9.64
CA GLU A 176 34.77 -5.47 -9.44
C GLU A 176 36.28 -5.63 -9.68
N GLN A 177 36.89 -6.69 -9.15
CA GLN A 177 38.30 -7.03 -9.41
C GLN A 177 38.56 -7.23 -10.91
N ALA A 178 37.71 -7.99 -11.60
CA ALA A 178 37.83 -8.19 -13.04
C ALA A 178 37.71 -6.87 -13.82
N ARG A 179 36.86 -5.93 -13.38
CA ARG A 179 36.78 -4.57 -13.96
C ARG A 179 38.07 -3.79 -13.72
N GLN A 180 38.60 -3.82 -12.49
CA GLN A 180 39.84 -3.12 -12.15
C GLN A 180 41.04 -3.65 -12.94
N GLU A 181 41.20 -4.98 -13.00
CA GLU A 181 42.24 -5.64 -13.80
C GLU A 181 42.13 -5.28 -15.29
N ARG A 182 40.91 -5.24 -15.83
CA ARG A 182 40.68 -4.81 -17.21
C ARG A 182 41.12 -3.36 -17.44
N THR A 183 40.73 -2.44 -16.56
CA THR A 183 41.14 -1.03 -16.65
C THR A 183 42.66 -0.89 -16.63
N LEU A 184 43.34 -1.60 -15.73
CA LEU A 184 44.80 -1.61 -15.66
C LEU A 184 45.44 -2.19 -16.93
N ALA A 185 44.85 -3.24 -17.50
CA ALA A 185 45.32 -3.83 -18.76
C ALA A 185 45.22 -2.83 -19.92
N ILE A 186 44.11 -2.09 -20.03
CA ILE A 186 43.94 -1.04 -21.03
C ILE A 186 44.92 0.10 -20.80
N GLU A 187 45.08 0.56 -19.56
CA GLU A 187 46.03 1.62 -19.21
C GLU A 187 47.47 1.25 -19.60
N ASN A 188 47.91 0.05 -19.24
CA ASN A 188 49.23 -0.44 -19.60
C ASN A 188 49.41 -0.56 -21.12
N HIS A 189 48.39 -1.06 -21.83
CA HIS A 189 48.42 -1.16 -23.30
C HIS A 189 48.54 0.21 -23.98
N VAL A 190 47.79 1.22 -23.52
CA VAL A 190 47.89 2.59 -24.02
C VAL A 190 49.26 3.21 -23.73
N LYS A 191 49.81 3.01 -22.53
CA LYS A 191 51.17 3.47 -22.17
C LYS A 191 52.23 2.84 -23.07
N ASP A 192 52.14 1.54 -23.31
CA ASP A 192 53.04 0.81 -24.20
C ASP A 192 53.00 1.34 -25.64
N LEU A 193 51.81 1.60 -26.17
CA LEU A 193 51.65 2.17 -27.51
C LEU A 193 52.16 3.60 -27.60
N ASN A 194 51.87 4.44 -26.60
CA ASN A 194 52.41 5.80 -26.52
C ASN A 194 53.95 5.76 -26.56
N ALA A 195 54.58 4.85 -25.80
CA ALA A 195 56.04 4.68 -25.80
C ALA A 195 56.58 4.17 -27.15
N ARG A 196 55.90 3.20 -27.80
CA ARG A 196 56.33 2.62 -29.09
C ARG A 196 56.18 3.56 -30.26
N HIS A 197 55.11 4.37 -30.28
CA HIS A 197 54.81 5.29 -31.38
C HIS A 197 55.31 6.73 -31.13
N GLY A 198 55.85 7.02 -29.94
CA GLY A 198 56.26 8.39 -29.58
C GLY A 198 55.10 9.37 -29.49
N LEU A 199 53.90 8.88 -29.18
CA LEU A 199 52.66 9.66 -29.06
C LEU A 199 52.30 9.90 -27.59
N GLU A 200 51.60 10.98 -27.30
CA GLU A 200 51.02 11.25 -25.98
C GLU A 200 49.49 11.34 -26.05
N LEU A 201 48.85 10.23 -26.41
CA LEU A 201 47.39 10.14 -26.37
C LEU A 201 46.91 9.99 -24.92
N SER A 202 45.97 10.85 -24.53
CA SER A 202 45.35 10.83 -23.19
C SER A 202 44.61 9.52 -22.92
N LEU A 203 44.86 8.92 -21.75
CA LEU A 203 44.18 7.70 -21.28
C LEU A 203 42.65 7.85 -21.26
N ALA A 204 42.14 9.07 -20.97
CA ALA A 204 40.71 9.35 -20.90
C ALA A 204 39.98 9.04 -22.23
N ARG A 205 40.67 9.10 -23.38
CA ARG A 205 40.12 8.73 -24.68
C ARG A 205 39.73 7.26 -24.78
N PHE A 206 40.38 6.39 -23.99
CA PHE A 206 40.23 4.94 -24.06
C PHE A 206 39.47 4.34 -22.86
N MET A 207 39.19 5.15 -21.84
CA MET A 207 38.37 4.78 -20.68
C MET A 207 36.87 4.92 -20.97
N THR A 208 36.40 4.36 -22.09
CA THR A 208 34.98 4.42 -22.48
C THR A 208 34.22 3.19 -21.95
N PRO A 209 32.89 3.29 -21.73
CA PRO A 209 32.07 2.16 -21.29
C PRO A 209 32.21 0.93 -22.18
N ASP A 210 32.34 1.12 -23.49
CA ASP A 210 32.44 0.03 -24.46
C ASP A 210 33.79 -0.70 -24.38
N LEU A 211 34.90 0.04 -24.27
CA LEU A 211 36.24 -0.54 -24.16
C LEU A 211 36.48 -1.18 -22.78
N CYS A 212 35.89 -0.59 -21.73
CA CYS A 212 36.02 -1.06 -20.35
C CYS A 212 34.94 -2.10 -19.95
N SER A 213 34.04 -2.49 -20.86
CA SER A 213 32.99 -3.47 -20.57
C SER A 213 33.56 -4.88 -20.42
N LEU A 214 33.06 -5.63 -19.43
CA LEU A 214 33.36 -7.07 -19.28
C LEU A 214 32.74 -7.93 -20.39
N ASP A 215 31.71 -7.44 -21.08
CA ASP A 215 31.00 -8.18 -22.13
C ASP A 215 31.80 -8.23 -23.44
N THR A 216 32.76 -7.31 -23.61
CA THR A 216 33.63 -7.23 -24.80
C THR A 216 34.94 -7.98 -24.52
N PRO A 217 35.37 -8.94 -25.36
CA PRO A 217 36.67 -9.58 -25.22
C PRO A 217 37.79 -8.53 -25.18
N LEU A 218 38.78 -8.72 -24.29
CA LEU A 218 39.86 -7.74 -24.11
C LEU A 218 40.64 -7.48 -25.41
N ASP A 219 40.80 -8.51 -26.25
CA ASP A 219 41.46 -8.41 -27.56
C ASP A 219 40.75 -7.46 -28.52
N GLU A 220 39.42 -7.40 -28.50
CA GLU A 220 38.66 -6.47 -29.34
C GLU A 220 38.88 -5.03 -28.90
N SER A 221 38.94 -4.79 -27.59
CA SER A 221 39.28 -3.48 -27.05
C SER A 221 40.70 -3.07 -27.42
N PHE A 222 41.67 -3.98 -27.34
CA PHE A 222 43.05 -3.72 -27.79
C PHE A 222 43.13 -3.43 -29.30
N LYS A 223 42.37 -4.15 -30.13
CA LYS A 223 42.29 -3.86 -31.58
C LYS A 223 41.77 -2.45 -31.86
N ALA A 224 40.70 -2.04 -31.17
CA ALA A 224 40.14 -0.70 -31.32
C ALA A 224 41.13 0.40 -30.88
N ILE A 225 41.86 0.18 -29.78
CA ILE A 225 42.91 1.10 -29.32
C ILE A 225 44.03 1.17 -30.36
N ASN A 226 44.54 0.03 -30.85
CA ASN A 226 45.57 0.02 -31.90
C ASN A 226 45.14 0.78 -33.15
N ALA A 227 43.88 0.64 -33.58
CA ALA A 227 43.34 1.36 -34.73
C ALA A 227 43.30 2.88 -34.51
N ALA A 228 42.97 3.33 -33.29
CA ALA A 228 43.01 4.75 -32.94
C ALA A 228 44.45 5.32 -32.98
N PHE A 229 45.45 4.56 -32.50
CA PHE A 229 46.86 4.94 -32.59
C PHE A 229 47.34 5.00 -34.05
N ALA A 230 46.95 4.02 -34.89
CA ALA A 230 47.29 4.02 -36.31
C ALA A 230 46.67 5.21 -37.07
N THR A 231 45.44 5.59 -36.71
CA THR A 231 44.75 6.77 -37.28
C THR A 231 45.50 8.05 -36.93
N GLU A 232 45.93 8.19 -35.68
CA GLU A 232 46.68 9.37 -35.23
C GLU A 232 48.07 9.44 -35.89
N GLN A 233 48.76 8.32 -36.02
CA GLN A 233 50.05 8.26 -36.72
C GLN A 233 49.91 8.73 -38.18
N THR A 234 48.89 8.24 -38.88
CA THR A 234 48.59 8.64 -40.26
C THR A 234 48.32 10.15 -40.36
N ARG A 235 47.63 10.73 -39.36
CA ARG A 235 47.34 12.17 -39.28
C ARG A 235 48.62 13.00 -39.13
N LEU A 236 49.55 12.55 -38.29
CA LEU A 236 50.82 13.24 -38.06
C LEU A 236 51.76 13.14 -39.27
N ASP A 237 51.81 11.98 -39.93
CA ASP A 237 52.62 11.77 -41.13
C ASP A 237 52.10 12.61 -42.31
N ALA A 238 50.77 12.74 -42.46
CA ALA A 238 50.15 13.59 -43.47
C ALA A 238 50.31 15.11 -43.20
N ALA A 239 50.64 15.50 -41.97
CA ALA A 239 50.85 16.89 -41.56
C ALA A 239 52.30 17.40 -41.76
N GLN A 240 53.24 16.54 -42.15
CA GLN A 240 54.61 16.93 -42.51
C GLN A 240 54.67 17.46 -43.96
N PRO A 241 55.08 18.72 -44.22
CA PRO A 241 55.03 19.30 -45.57
C PRO A 241 56.19 18.84 -46.48
N GLN A 242 55.87 18.36 -47.69
CA GLN A 242 56.80 18.37 -48.82
C GLN A 242 57.08 19.82 -49.24
N ALA A 243 58.34 20.24 -49.16
CA ALA A 243 58.83 21.49 -49.71
C ALA A 243 59.32 21.29 -51.17
N ILE A 244 58.89 22.19 -52.08
CA ILE A 244 59.67 22.90 -53.14
C ILE A 244 58.88 23.10 -54.47
N ARG A 245 58.67 24.40 -54.82
CA ARG A 245 58.52 25.08 -56.15
C ARG A 245 57.36 24.68 -57.08
N THR A 246 56.62 25.61 -57.73
CA THR A 246 57.11 26.53 -58.79
C THR A 246 56.20 27.76 -59.11
N VAL A 247 56.84 28.94 -59.16
CA VAL A 247 56.81 30.06 -60.17
C VAL A 247 55.50 30.78 -60.61
N SER A 248 55.37 32.04 -60.14
CA SER A 248 55.12 33.33 -60.82
C SER A 248 54.57 33.42 -62.27
N SER A 249 53.49 34.20 -62.46
CA SER A 249 53.42 35.34 -63.41
C SER A 249 52.29 36.33 -63.07
N ALA A 250 52.62 37.63 -63.11
CA ALA A 250 51.89 38.84 -62.66
C ALA A 250 50.81 39.36 -63.66
N PRO A 251 50.34 40.64 -63.62
CA PRO A 251 49.67 41.46 -62.58
C PRO A 251 48.35 42.13 -63.08
N VAL A 252 47.55 42.81 -62.24
CA VAL A 252 46.90 44.14 -62.50
C VAL A 252 46.39 44.74 -61.16
N VAL A 253 46.54 46.06 -61.03
CA VAL A 253 46.51 47.00 -59.89
C VAL A 253 45.10 47.66 -59.77
N PRO A 254 44.72 48.64 -58.90
CA PRO A 254 45.16 49.09 -57.54
C PRO A 254 44.01 49.35 -56.52
N GLN A 255 44.40 49.66 -55.26
CA GLN A 255 43.80 50.61 -54.28
C GLN A 255 42.39 50.29 -53.71
N ALA A 256 42.07 50.56 -52.44
CA ALA A 256 42.59 51.52 -51.49
C ALA A 256 42.49 51.02 -50.04
N SER A 257 43.37 51.57 -49.21
CA SER A 257 43.57 51.28 -47.79
C SER A 257 42.67 52.12 -46.86
N ARG A 258 42.64 51.69 -45.59
CA ARG A 258 42.36 52.44 -44.33
C ARG A 258 40.86 52.69 -44.05
N THR A 259 40.35 52.62 -42.81
CA THR A 259 40.96 52.95 -41.49
C THR A 259 40.04 52.46 -40.34
N VAL A 260 40.65 51.88 -39.30
CA VAL A 260 40.54 52.15 -37.83
C VAL A 260 39.18 52.46 -37.15
N THR A 261 39.12 52.05 -35.86
CA THR A 261 38.32 52.58 -34.70
C THR A 261 36.84 52.20 -34.64
N ALA A 262 36.15 52.11 -33.49
CA ALA A 262 36.42 51.79 -32.10
C ALA A 262 35.04 51.66 -31.40
N ALA A 263 35.02 50.90 -30.30
CA ALA A 263 34.12 50.92 -29.14
C ALA A 263 32.75 51.65 -29.20
N SER A 264 31.69 50.94 -28.81
CA SER A 264 30.66 51.47 -27.89
C SER A 264 29.80 50.36 -27.27
N VAL A 265 29.36 50.60 -26.03
CA VAL A 265 28.45 49.80 -25.15
C VAL A 265 27.52 50.85 -24.49
N PRO A 266 26.32 50.54 -23.94
CA PRO A 266 25.06 49.92 -24.43
C PRO A 266 23.88 50.96 -24.33
N PRO A 267 22.54 50.63 -24.34
CA PRO A 267 21.84 49.87 -23.28
C PRO A 267 20.73 48.87 -23.73
N GLU A 268 20.58 47.82 -22.93
CA GLU A 268 19.33 47.18 -22.42
C GLU A 268 18.01 47.25 -23.21
N THR A 269 17.48 46.07 -23.61
CA THR A 269 16.16 45.57 -23.17
C THR A 269 15.95 44.11 -23.58
N ALA A 270 15.46 43.31 -22.63
CA ALA A 270 15.11 41.89 -22.76
C ALA A 270 13.94 41.65 -23.76
N PRO A 271 13.67 40.40 -24.15
CA PRO A 271 12.80 39.60 -23.29
C PRO A 271 13.36 38.22 -22.97
N THR A 272 13.23 37.89 -21.68
CA THR A 272 13.37 36.58 -21.06
C THR A 272 12.37 35.58 -21.65
N ALA A 273 12.84 34.42 -22.09
CA ALA A 273 12.02 33.22 -22.24
C ALA A 273 12.55 32.13 -21.29
N SER A 274 11.94 32.14 -20.10
CA SER A 274 11.83 31.11 -19.08
C SER A 274 12.50 29.76 -19.33
N SER A 275 13.50 29.45 -18.49
CA SER A 275 13.86 28.09 -18.11
C SER A 275 12.64 27.34 -17.56
N GLY A 276 12.08 26.39 -18.32
CA GLY A 276 11.05 25.48 -17.82
C GLY A 276 11.66 24.49 -16.84
N GLN A 277 11.39 24.65 -15.54
CA GLN A 277 11.71 23.62 -14.54
C GLN A 277 10.86 22.37 -14.79
N GLU A 278 11.51 21.24 -15.06
CA GLU A 278 10.86 19.93 -15.18
C GLU A 278 10.45 19.46 -13.77
N ILE A 279 9.13 19.42 -13.50
CA ILE A 279 8.59 18.92 -12.23
C ILE A 279 8.42 17.40 -12.33
N ARG A 280 9.08 16.65 -11.43
CA ARG A 280 8.92 15.18 -11.33
C ARG A 280 8.02 14.81 -10.16
N LEU A 281 7.05 13.94 -10.42
CA LEU A 281 6.04 13.50 -9.46
C LEU A 281 6.01 11.96 -9.38
N MET A 282 5.98 11.40 -8.17
CA MET A 282 5.84 9.96 -7.93
C MET A 282 4.49 9.69 -7.25
N LEU A 283 3.62 8.93 -7.93
CA LEU A 283 2.31 8.54 -7.41
C LEU A 283 2.28 7.05 -7.06
N MET A 284 1.97 6.73 -5.80
CA MET A 284 1.55 5.40 -5.39
C MET A 284 0.04 5.40 -5.20
N LEU A 285 -0.66 4.51 -5.90
CA LEU A 285 -2.11 4.38 -5.87
C LEU A 285 -2.49 2.99 -5.36
N SER A 286 -3.39 2.94 -4.38
CA SER A 286 -4.04 1.71 -3.94
C SER A 286 -5.52 1.81 -4.27
N TYR A 287 -6.05 0.81 -4.99
CA TYR A 287 -7.45 0.79 -5.42
C TYR A 287 -7.97 -0.65 -5.46
N PRO A 288 -9.28 -0.84 -5.29
CA PRO A 288 -9.89 -2.16 -5.36
C PRO A 288 -10.00 -2.66 -6.82
N PRO A 289 -10.01 -3.97 -7.07
CA PRO A 289 -9.85 -4.56 -8.41
C PRO A 289 -10.98 -4.19 -9.38
N ASP A 290 -12.16 -3.83 -8.87
CA ASP A 290 -13.30 -3.35 -9.65
C ASP A 290 -13.08 -1.99 -10.31
N LYS A 291 -12.04 -1.24 -9.90
CA LYS A 291 -11.70 0.09 -10.42
C LYS A 291 -10.49 0.11 -11.37
N GLU A 292 -9.85 -1.03 -11.63
CA GLU A 292 -8.66 -1.12 -12.50
C GLU A 292 -8.88 -0.49 -13.88
N ALA A 293 -10.01 -0.79 -14.53
CA ALA A 293 -10.31 -0.25 -15.87
C ALA A 293 -10.39 1.29 -15.87
N SER A 294 -11.01 1.88 -14.85
CA SER A 294 -11.09 3.34 -14.71
C SER A 294 -9.74 3.98 -14.40
N ILE A 295 -8.90 3.31 -13.60
CA ILE A 295 -7.55 3.78 -13.27
C ILE A 295 -6.63 3.75 -14.50
N GLN A 296 -6.71 2.72 -15.34
CA GLN A 296 -5.93 2.65 -16.59
C GLN A 296 -6.29 3.76 -17.58
N ILE A 297 -7.58 4.15 -17.64
CA ILE A 297 -8.03 5.29 -18.46
C ILE A 297 -7.42 6.60 -17.94
N ALA A 298 -7.46 6.83 -16.62
CA ALA A 298 -6.88 8.01 -16.01
C ALA A 298 -5.34 8.09 -16.20
N ILE A 299 -4.65 6.96 -16.10
CA ILE A 299 -3.20 6.87 -16.40
C ILE A 299 -2.92 7.22 -17.86
N SER A 300 -3.78 6.81 -18.79
CA SER A 300 -3.61 7.10 -20.22
C SER A 300 -3.77 8.59 -20.52
N GLN A 301 -4.75 9.25 -19.89
CA GLN A 301 -4.91 10.70 -19.98
C GLN A 301 -3.70 11.43 -19.38
N LEU A 302 -3.14 10.92 -18.29
CA LEU A 302 -1.93 11.51 -17.69
C LEU A 302 -0.71 11.39 -18.61
N LYS A 303 -0.58 10.28 -19.36
CA LYS A 303 0.49 10.09 -20.35
C LYS A 303 0.45 11.11 -21.48
N GLU A 304 -0.73 11.54 -21.90
CA GLU A 304 -0.87 12.58 -22.95
C GLU A 304 -0.41 13.96 -22.46
N LEU A 305 -0.42 14.20 -21.16
CA LEU A 305 -0.05 15.48 -20.54
C LEU A 305 1.41 15.54 -20.06
N CYS A 306 2.14 14.42 -20.09
CA CYS A 306 3.51 14.31 -19.56
C CYS A 306 4.55 14.12 -20.66
N THR A 307 5.73 14.73 -20.50
CA THR A 307 6.87 14.56 -21.42
C THR A 307 7.51 13.17 -21.29
N SER A 308 7.42 12.54 -20.11
CA SER A 308 7.75 11.13 -19.88
C SER A 308 6.89 10.56 -18.73
N CYS A 309 6.40 9.32 -18.86
CA CYS A 309 5.56 8.67 -17.85
C CYS A 309 5.87 7.16 -17.79
N GLY A 310 6.27 6.67 -16.62
CA GLY A 310 6.52 5.25 -16.36
C GLY A 310 5.60 4.74 -15.25
N VAL A 311 4.89 3.64 -15.51
CA VAL A 311 4.01 2.98 -14.53
C VAL A 311 4.53 1.57 -14.27
N ARG A 312 4.77 1.23 -13.00
CA ARG A 312 5.05 -0.14 -12.55
C ARG A 312 3.92 -0.62 -11.66
N LYS A 313 3.39 -1.80 -11.97
CA LYS A 313 2.51 -2.56 -11.08
C LYS A 313 3.40 -3.32 -10.11
N ILE A 314 3.23 -3.09 -8.81
CA ILE A 314 3.92 -3.79 -7.72
C ILE A 314 3.04 -4.95 -7.27
#